data_AF-A0A2N1VK23-F1
#
_entry.id   AF-A0A2N1VK23-F1
#
_cell.length_a   1.000
_cell.length_b   1.000
_cell.length_c   1.000
_cell.angle_alpha   90.00
_cell.angle_beta   90.00
_cell.angle_gamma   90.00
#
_symmetry.space_group_name_H-M   'P 1'
#
loop_
_entity.id
_entity.type
_entity.pdbx_description
1 polymer ?
#
loop_
_entity_poly.entity_id
_entity_poly.type
_entity_poly.pdbx_seq_one_letter_code
_entity_poly.pdbx_strand_id
1 'polypeptide(L)'
;MQTPLDIPIENIYFLLCYSWNKLDEKERVNVSIDGNTELLDLFAKVLINATKMLLKRGIDKNYIDHTVELAGVKGKIQISRTLKSNLLFKQRTICTFDDFSANIISNRILVSTIYRLTRTKGLDRKLKSDLISLQRMLSGIELIEITLPLFKQVKLNRNNRFYGFVMNVCQIIYENTLPSEEQGHFKFSDFTRDENKMNQLFESFIRNFYKIEQRKYKTVKKETIKWQFDNTDNDSNKYLPQMETDITLENDQEKIIIDAKFYRETMSIRYDKERIKSANLYQLFAYLLNQQNEESKTINATGILLYPKITQDYDLNFQYLGHKILIKTVDLNSDWRKISSRLIEIIELEKDPDSQL
;
A
#
# COMPACT_ATOMS: atom_id res chain seq x y z
N MET A 1 14.79 -6.67 28.75
CA MET A 1 14.70 -6.97 27.30
C MET A 1 13.33 -6.52 26.86
N GLN A 2 13.23 -5.41 26.12
CA GLN A 2 11.95 -4.97 25.56
C GLN A 2 11.57 -5.98 24.46
N THR A 3 10.39 -6.58 24.59
CA THR A 3 9.80 -7.40 23.54
C THR A 3 9.57 -6.50 22.34
N PRO A 4 10.10 -6.82 21.14
CA PRO A 4 9.80 -6.05 19.95
C PRO A 4 8.29 -6.04 19.71
N LEU A 5 7.78 -4.95 19.11
CA LEU A 5 6.38 -4.81 18.74
C LEU A 5 5.98 -5.97 17.81
N ASP A 6 5.41 -7.02 18.39
CA ASP A 6 5.04 -8.24 17.68
C ASP A 6 3.59 -8.10 17.23
N ILE A 7 3.41 -7.52 16.04
CA ILE A 7 2.09 -7.33 15.44
C ILE A 7 1.66 -8.66 14.83
N PRO A 8 0.48 -9.20 15.18
CA PRO A 8 -0.02 -10.41 14.56
C PRO A 8 -0.05 -10.29 13.03
N ILE A 9 0.36 -11.35 12.34
CA ILE A 9 0.39 -11.38 10.87
C ILE A 9 -0.99 -11.10 10.26
N GLU A 10 -2.06 -11.49 10.97
CA GLU A 10 -3.43 -11.13 10.60
C GLU A 10 -3.67 -9.61 10.58
N ASN A 11 -3.19 -8.90 11.59
CA ASN A 11 -3.32 -7.45 11.67
C ASN A 11 -2.47 -6.79 10.59
N ILE A 12 -1.25 -7.27 10.32
CA ILE A 12 -0.45 -6.80 9.17
C ILE A 12 -1.21 -6.99 7.85
N TYR A 13 -1.89 -8.12 7.67
CA TYR A 13 -2.72 -8.34 6.49
C TYR A 13 -3.87 -7.33 6.39
N PHE A 14 -4.55 -7.02 7.49
CA PHE A 14 -5.55 -5.95 7.51
C PHE A 14 -4.95 -4.59 7.12
N LEU A 15 -3.83 -4.18 7.75
CA LEU A 15 -3.16 -2.92 7.42
C LEU A 15 -2.87 -2.79 5.92
N LEU A 16 -2.39 -3.87 5.29
CA LEU A 16 -2.13 -3.93 3.85
C LEU A 16 -3.41 -3.81 3.00
N CYS A 17 -4.47 -4.54 3.36
CA CYS A 17 -5.75 -4.46 2.66
C CYS A 17 -6.35 -3.06 2.69
N TYR A 18 -6.29 -2.38 3.84
CA TYR A 18 -6.73 -0.99 3.95
C TYR A 18 -5.80 -0.05 3.20
N SER A 19 -4.48 -0.16 3.34
CA SER A 19 -3.54 0.74 2.67
C SER A 19 -3.63 0.69 1.14
N TRP A 20 -4.05 -0.46 0.58
CA TRP A 20 -4.33 -0.61 -0.84
C TRP A 20 -5.75 -0.23 -1.27
N ASN A 21 -6.65 0.06 -0.33
CA ASN A 21 -8.08 0.23 -0.58
C ASN A 21 -8.70 -1.01 -1.26
N LYS A 22 -8.39 -2.19 -0.71
CA LYS A 22 -8.72 -3.53 -1.25
C LYS A 22 -9.36 -4.46 -0.22
N LEU A 23 -10.24 -3.89 0.60
CA LEU A 23 -10.91 -4.56 1.71
C LEU A 23 -11.91 -5.63 1.21
N ASP A 24 -12.70 -5.33 0.19
CA ASP A 24 -13.61 -6.28 -0.46
C ASP A 24 -12.86 -7.51 -1.00
N GLU A 25 -11.63 -7.31 -1.49
CA GLU A 25 -10.79 -8.39 -1.97
C GLU A 25 -10.25 -9.29 -0.85
N LYS A 26 -10.14 -8.79 0.40
CA LYS A 26 -9.82 -9.62 1.57
C LYS A 26 -10.90 -10.66 1.83
N GLU A 27 -12.16 -10.25 1.88
CA GLU A 27 -13.29 -11.17 2.13
C GLU A 27 -13.35 -12.27 1.06
N ARG A 28 -12.95 -11.92 -0.17
CA ARG A 28 -12.86 -12.83 -1.31
C ARG A 28 -11.68 -13.78 -1.21
N VAL A 29 -10.53 -13.30 -0.75
CA VAL A 29 -9.29 -14.07 -0.60
C VAL A 29 -9.17 -14.49 0.86
N ASN A 30 -10.00 -15.45 1.26
CA ASN A 30 -9.95 -15.98 2.62
C ASN A 30 -8.61 -16.69 2.86
N VAL A 31 -7.84 -16.26 3.85
CA VAL A 31 -6.56 -16.85 4.23
C VAL A 31 -6.64 -17.29 5.68
N SER A 32 -6.45 -18.59 5.92
CA SER A 32 -6.30 -19.12 7.26
C SER A 32 -4.90 -18.77 7.80
N ILE A 33 -4.86 -17.93 8.82
CA ILE A 33 -3.66 -17.54 9.54
C ILE A 33 -3.65 -18.32 10.86
N ASP A 34 -2.59 -19.07 11.09
CA ASP A 34 -2.33 -19.78 12.36
C ASP A 34 -1.12 -19.16 13.06
N GLY A 35 -0.87 -19.54 14.31
CA GLY A 35 0.21 -18.98 15.13
C GLY A 35 1.63 -19.21 14.59
N ASN A 36 1.79 -20.06 13.57
CA ASN A 36 3.08 -20.34 12.92
C ASN A 36 3.20 -19.70 11.54
N THR A 37 2.17 -18.99 11.06
CA THR A 37 2.21 -18.38 9.74
C THR A 37 3.20 -17.22 9.74
N GLU A 38 4.29 -17.37 8.99
CA GLU A 38 5.21 -16.26 8.73
C GLU A 38 4.66 -15.31 7.65
N LEU A 39 5.26 -14.12 7.54
CA LEU A 39 4.87 -13.13 6.54
C LEU A 39 5.03 -13.64 5.09
N LEU A 40 6.07 -14.42 4.83
CA LEU A 40 6.29 -15.06 3.52
C LEU A 40 5.15 -16.05 3.20
N ASP A 41 4.74 -16.84 4.18
CA ASP A 41 3.65 -17.81 4.04
C ASP A 41 2.31 -17.10 3.83
N LEU A 42 2.06 -15.98 4.52
CA LEU A 42 0.89 -15.14 4.28
C LEU A 42 0.83 -14.72 2.81
N PHE A 43 1.91 -14.14 2.27
CA PHE A 43 1.93 -13.69 0.87
C PHE A 43 1.75 -14.85 -0.11
N ALA A 44 2.34 -16.01 0.16
CA ALA A 44 2.12 -17.20 -0.65
C ALA A 44 0.66 -17.67 -0.60
N LYS A 45 0.04 -17.75 0.58
CA LYS A 45 -1.39 -18.11 0.74
C LYS A 45 -2.30 -17.14 -0.02
N VAL A 46 -2.08 -15.83 0.15
CA VAL A 46 -2.82 -14.77 -0.57
C VAL A 46 -2.69 -14.95 -2.08
N LEU A 47 -1.46 -15.13 -2.58
CA LEU A 47 -1.21 -15.26 -4.02
C LEU A 47 -1.80 -16.56 -4.59
N ILE A 48 -1.71 -17.67 -3.86
CA ILE A 48 -2.32 -18.96 -4.25
C ILE A 48 -3.83 -18.79 -4.40
N ASN A 49 -4.49 -18.23 -3.39
CA ASN A 49 -5.95 -18.08 -3.39
C ASN A 49 -6.40 -17.09 -4.45
N ALA A 50 -5.72 -15.95 -4.59
CA ALA A 50 -6.02 -14.98 -5.64
C ALA A 50 -5.83 -15.57 -7.05
N THR A 51 -4.77 -16.35 -7.28
CA THR A 51 -4.53 -17.03 -8.57
C THR A 51 -5.59 -18.09 -8.85
N LYS A 52 -5.99 -18.89 -7.85
CA LYS A 52 -7.10 -19.85 -7.99
C LYS A 52 -8.41 -19.13 -8.38
N MET A 53 -8.67 -17.95 -7.82
CA MET A 53 -9.83 -17.13 -8.21
C MET A 53 -9.74 -16.61 -9.64
N LEU A 54 -8.57 -16.13 -10.07
CA LEU A 54 -8.33 -15.70 -11.45
C LEU A 54 -8.56 -16.85 -12.43
N LEU A 55 -8.01 -18.03 -12.14
CA LEU A 55 -8.20 -19.23 -12.95
C LEU A 55 -9.67 -19.63 -13.07
N LYS A 56 -10.43 -19.59 -11.96
CA LYS A 56 -11.87 -19.90 -11.96
C LYS A 56 -12.71 -18.91 -12.77
N ARG A 57 -12.35 -17.62 -12.76
CA ARG A 57 -13.08 -16.58 -13.50
C ARG A 57 -12.67 -16.48 -14.98
N GLY A 58 -11.51 -17.03 -15.31
CA GLY A 58 -10.83 -16.78 -16.57
C GLY A 58 -9.75 -15.72 -16.39
N ILE A 59 -8.53 -16.06 -16.77
CA ILE A 59 -7.37 -15.16 -16.75
C ILE A 59 -7.55 -14.08 -17.81
N ASP A 60 -7.14 -12.86 -17.48
CA ASP A 60 -7.24 -11.72 -18.39
C ASP A 60 -6.39 -11.96 -19.64
N LYS A 61 -6.95 -11.64 -20.80
CA LYS A 61 -6.34 -11.81 -22.12
C LYS A 61 -6.48 -10.51 -22.87
N ASN A 62 -5.47 -10.17 -23.65
CA ASN A 62 -5.51 -8.98 -24.47
C ASN A 62 -4.95 -9.26 -25.86
N TYR A 63 -5.29 -8.39 -26.80
CA TYR A 63 -4.67 -8.40 -28.11
C TYR A 63 -3.22 -7.93 -27.99
N ILE A 64 -2.30 -8.76 -28.48
CA ILE A 64 -0.88 -8.46 -28.54
C ILE A 64 -0.48 -8.39 -30.02
N ASP A 65 0.15 -7.29 -30.40
CA ASP A 65 0.64 -7.11 -31.77
C ASP A 65 1.87 -8.01 -32.00
N HIS A 66 1.72 -9.00 -32.88
CA HIS A 66 2.82 -9.84 -33.32
C HIS A 66 3.28 -9.41 -34.70
N THR A 67 4.55 -9.07 -34.84
CA THR A 67 5.19 -8.87 -36.15
C THR A 67 6.20 -9.98 -36.39
N VAL A 68 5.88 -10.90 -37.29
CA VAL A 68 6.69 -12.11 -37.55
C VAL A 68 6.85 -12.37 -39.04
N GLU A 69 7.96 -13.01 -39.41
CA GLU A 69 8.14 -13.60 -40.73
C GLU A 69 7.44 -14.95 -40.79
N LEU A 70 6.55 -15.14 -41.76
CA LEU A 70 5.86 -16.41 -41.97
C LEU A 70 5.75 -16.76 -43.46
N ALA A 71 5.53 -18.03 -43.75
CA ALA A 71 5.19 -18.48 -45.10
C ALA A 71 3.72 -18.12 -45.39
N GLY A 72 3.49 -17.36 -46.46
CA GLY A 72 2.17 -16.81 -46.77
C GLY A 72 1.88 -15.47 -46.07
N VAL A 73 0.59 -15.15 -45.90
CA VAL A 73 0.10 -13.85 -45.40
C VAL A 73 -0.87 -14.08 -44.23
N LYS A 74 -0.66 -13.36 -43.12
CA LYS A 74 -1.56 -13.37 -41.97
C LYS A 74 -1.70 -11.96 -41.40
N GLY A 75 -2.88 -11.34 -41.54
CA GLY A 75 -3.11 -9.96 -41.10
C GLY A 75 -2.47 -8.92 -42.03
N LYS A 76 -1.88 -7.87 -41.46
CA LYS A 76 -1.33 -6.73 -42.22
C LYS A 76 0.10 -7.00 -42.68
N ILE A 77 0.33 -7.04 -43.98
CA ILE A 77 1.68 -7.20 -44.55
C ILE A 77 2.50 -5.93 -44.33
N GLN A 78 3.71 -6.07 -43.80
CA GLN A 78 4.72 -5.02 -43.73
C GLN A 78 5.50 -4.98 -45.05
N ILE A 79 4.89 -4.42 -46.09
CA ILE A 79 5.41 -4.43 -47.47
C ILE A 79 6.84 -3.91 -47.54
N SER A 80 7.13 -2.77 -46.92
CA SER A 80 8.47 -2.17 -46.95
C SER A 80 9.55 -3.06 -46.32
N ARG A 81 9.23 -3.73 -45.20
CA ARG A 81 10.18 -4.65 -44.54
C ARG A 81 10.35 -5.94 -45.35
N THR A 82 9.25 -6.47 -45.87
CA THR A 82 9.24 -7.70 -46.68
C THR A 82 10.06 -7.56 -47.96
N LEU A 83 9.93 -6.41 -48.66
CA LEU A 83 10.69 -6.10 -49.87
C LEU A 83 12.17 -5.87 -49.55
N LYS A 84 12.51 -5.09 -48.51
CA LYS A 84 13.91 -4.85 -48.10
C LYS A 84 14.66 -6.14 -47.75
N SER A 85 13.96 -7.15 -47.24
CA SER A 85 14.54 -8.44 -46.87
C SER A 85 14.45 -9.50 -47.99
N ASN A 86 14.00 -9.15 -49.20
CA ASN A 86 13.83 -10.06 -50.35
C ASN A 86 13.05 -11.35 -50.04
N LEU A 87 12.08 -11.28 -49.13
CA LEU A 87 11.38 -12.47 -48.60
C LEU A 87 10.34 -13.04 -49.56
N LEU A 88 9.83 -12.22 -50.50
CA LEU A 88 8.82 -12.65 -51.48
C LEU A 88 9.32 -13.81 -52.37
N PHE A 89 10.60 -13.79 -52.76
CA PHE A 89 11.22 -14.87 -53.54
C PHE A 89 11.30 -16.19 -52.75
N LYS A 90 11.29 -16.13 -51.42
CA LYS A 90 11.24 -17.28 -50.51
C LYS A 90 9.82 -17.65 -50.11
N GLN A 91 8.79 -17.04 -50.73
CA GLN A 91 7.37 -17.20 -50.41
C GLN A 91 7.04 -16.86 -48.95
N ARG A 92 7.79 -15.91 -48.38
CA ARG A 92 7.62 -15.44 -47.00
C ARG A 92 7.29 -13.96 -46.97
N THR A 93 6.52 -13.57 -45.96
CA THR A 93 6.20 -12.17 -45.71
C THR A 93 6.37 -11.83 -44.24
N ILE A 94 6.73 -10.57 -43.96
CA ILE A 94 6.67 -10.03 -42.60
C ILE A 94 5.26 -9.47 -42.44
N CYS A 95 4.47 -10.08 -41.56
CA CYS A 95 3.12 -9.61 -41.26
C CYS A 95 3.00 -9.18 -39.81
N THR A 96 2.15 -8.18 -39.58
CA THR A 96 1.67 -7.76 -38.27
C THR A 96 0.24 -8.21 -38.10
N PHE A 97 -0.07 -8.94 -37.03
CA PHE A 97 -1.42 -9.34 -36.67
C PHE A 97 -1.60 -9.35 -35.16
N ASP A 98 -2.84 -9.23 -34.73
CA ASP A 98 -3.18 -9.19 -33.31
C ASP A 98 -3.53 -10.61 -32.85
N ASP A 99 -2.85 -11.10 -31.82
CA ASP A 99 -3.14 -12.40 -31.21
C ASP A 99 -3.79 -12.22 -29.84
N PHE A 100 -4.88 -12.94 -29.59
CA PHE A 100 -5.61 -12.85 -28.33
C PHE A 100 -4.98 -13.76 -27.29
N SER A 101 -4.04 -13.22 -26.52
CA SER A 101 -3.13 -14.00 -25.68
C SER A 101 -3.26 -13.66 -24.20
N ALA A 102 -3.00 -14.67 -23.35
CA ALA A 102 -2.84 -14.49 -21.91
C ALA A 102 -1.43 -14.03 -21.53
N ASN A 103 -0.48 -13.97 -22.47
CA ASN A 103 0.91 -13.58 -22.23
C ASN A 103 1.07 -12.04 -22.09
N ILE A 104 0.20 -11.41 -21.30
CA ILE A 104 0.20 -9.97 -21.02
C ILE A 104 1.04 -9.64 -19.78
N ILE A 105 1.47 -8.39 -19.65
CA ILE A 105 2.38 -7.94 -18.58
C ILE A 105 1.91 -8.35 -17.18
N SER A 106 0.62 -8.18 -16.85
CA SER A 106 0.07 -8.53 -15.53
C SER A 106 0.21 -10.03 -15.21
N ASN A 107 -0.09 -10.90 -16.18
CA ASN A 107 0.05 -12.34 -16.02
C ASN A 107 1.52 -12.76 -15.97
N ARG A 108 2.39 -12.14 -16.77
CA ARG A 108 3.83 -12.39 -16.75
C ARG A 108 4.44 -11.99 -15.41
N ILE A 109 4.04 -10.87 -14.82
CA ILE A 109 4.41 -10.47 -13.45
C ILE A 109 3.94 -11.54 -12.46
N LEU A 110 2.67 -11.95 -12.51
CA LEU A 110 2.12 -12.97 -11.60
C LEU A 110 2.91 -14.28 -11.64
N VAL A 111 3.12 -14.84 -12.85
CA VAL A 111 3.84 -16.11 -13.03
C VAL A 111 5.30 -15.98 -12.60
N SER A 112 5.93 -14.84 -12.88
CA SER A 112 7.31 -14.56 -12.45
C SER A 112 7.43 -14.42 -10.92
N THR A 113 6.42 -13.84 -10.26
CA THR A 113 6.36 -13.76 -8.79
C THR A 113 6.18 -15.15 -8.18
N ILE A 114 5.27 -15.97 -8.71
CA ILE A 114 5.10 -17.36 -8.30
C ILE A 114 6.43 -18.12 -8.46
N TYR A 115 7.09 -17.97 -9.62
CA TYR A 115 8.38 -18.57 -9.89
C TYR A 115 9.44 -18.17 -8.85
N ARG A 116 9.50 -16.90 -8.45
CA ARG A 116 10.40 -16.42 -7.40
C ARG A 116 10.08 -17.04 -6.04
N LEU A 117 8.83 -17.02 -5.61
CA LEU A 117 8.39 -17.60 -4.33
C LEU A 117 8.77 -19.09 -4.20
N THR A 118 8.61 -19.89 -5.26
CA THR A 118 8.99 -21.31 -5.23
C THR A 118 10.49 -21.54 -4.98
N ARG A 119 11.32 -20.53 -5.24
CA ARG A 119 12.79 -20.54 -5.05
C ARG A 119 13.24 -19.77 -3.82
N THR A 120 12.31 -19.15 -3.09
CA THR A 120 12.60 -18.44 -1.85
C THR A 120 12.79 -19.43 -0.71
N LYS A 121 13.88 -19.27 0.06
CA LYS A 121 14.14 -20.07 1.26
C LYS A 121 13.19 -19.67 2.39
N GLY A 122 12.78 -20.63 3.21
CA GLY A 122 11.89 -20.41 4.37
C GLY A 122 10.40 -20.58 4.08
N LEU A 123 9.98 -20.72 2.82
CA LEU A 123 8.58 -20.97 2.48
C LEU A 123 8.14 -22.38 2.88
N ASP A 124 6.93 -22.50 3.45
CA ASP A 124 6.33 -23.79 3.77
C ASP A 124 6.27 -24.74 2.54
N ARG A 125 6.52 -26.03 2.79
CA ARG A 125 6.60 -27.06 1.74
C ARG A 125 5.28 -27.27 1.02
N LYS A 126 4.15 -27.21 1.73
CA LYS A 126 2.82 -27.38 1.15
C LYS A 126 2.46 -26.18 0.28
N LEU A 127 2.72 -24.96 0.76
CA LEU A 127 2.53 -23.73 -0.03
C LEU A 127 3.38 -23.72 -1.29
N LYS A 128 4.65 -24.16 -1.19
CA LYS A 128 5.54 -24.30 -2.34
C LYS A 128 4.99 -25.29 -3.39
N SER A 129 4.45 -26.43 -2.95
CA SER A 129 3.81 -27.40 -3.85
C SER A 129 2.60 -26.82 -4.58
N ASP A 130 1.74 -26.09 -3.85
CA ASP A 130 0.57 -25.42 -4.41
C ASP A 130 0.97 -24.38 -5.48
N LEU A 131 2.01 -23.58 -5.21
CA LEU A 131 2.55 -22.61 -6.17
C LEU A 131 3.11 -23.28 -7.43
N ILE A 132 3.84 -24.39 -7.30
CA ILE A 132 4.33 -25.17 -8.45
C ILE A 132 3.16 -25.71 -9.27
N SER A 133 2.10 -26.18 -8.62
CA SER A 133 0.90 -26.64 -9.32
C SER A 133 0.23 -25.51 -10.11
N LEU A 134 0.10 -24.33 -9.51
CA LEU A 134 -0.43 -23.15 -10.21
C LEU A 134 0.46 -22.72 -11.38
N GLN A 135 1.78 -22.78 -11.23
CA GLN A 135 2.71 -22.46 -12.30
C GLN A 135 2.52 -23.38 -13.51
N ARG A 136 2.27 -24.69 -13.31
CA ARG A 136 1.96 -25.63 -14.39
C ARG A 136 0.66 -25.29 -15.11
N MET A 137 -0.36 -24.84 -14.39
CA MET A 137 -1.63 -24.39 -14.99
C MET A 137 -1.48 -23.11 -15.83
N LEU A 138 -0.39 -22.37 -15.63
CA LEU A 138 -0.06 -21.10 -16.28
C LEU A 138 1.05 -21.23 -17.34
N SER A 139 1.31 -22.45 -17.85
CA SER A 139 2.47 -22.75 -18.70
C SER A 139 2.55 -21.98 -20.02
N GLY A 140 1.46 -21.39 -20.49
CA GLY A 140 1.41 -20.55 -21.70
C GLY A 140 1.84 -19.08 -21.49
N ILE A 141 2.30 -18.73 -20.29
CA ILE A 141 2.71 -17.36 -19.93
C ILE A 141 4.22 -17.36 -19.69
N GLU A 142 4.92 -16.44 -20.36
CA GLU A 142 6.37 -16.35 -20.29
C GLU A 142 6.84 -15.68 -19.00
N LEU A 143 7.97 -16.15 -18.49
CA LEU A 143 8.68 -15.50 -17.38
C LEU A 143 9.32 -14.18 -17.86
N ILE A 144 9.38 -13.22 -16.95
CA ILE A 144 10.05 -11.94 -17.15
C ILE A 144 10.90 -11.59 -15.94
N GLU A 145 11.93 -10.79 -16.21
CA GLU A 145 12.62 -10.07 -15.15
C GLU A 145 11.70 -8.96 -14.63
N ILE A 146 11.16 -9.17 -13.44
CA ILE A 146 10.34 -8.17 -12.76
C ILE A 146 11.22 -6.97 -12.40
N THR A 147 10.72 -5.77 -12.70
CA THR A 147 11.30 -4.47 -12.34
C THR A 147 10.16 -3.54 -11.90
N LEU A 148 10.44 -2.55 -11.04
CA LEU A 148 9.41 -1.61 -10.56
C LEU A 148 8.64 -0.89 -11.68
N PRO A 149 9.27 -0.46 -12.79
CA PRO A 149 8.55 0.19 -13.89
C PRO A 149 7.48 -0.70 -14.53
N LEU A 150 7.62 -2.03 -14.50
CA LEU A 150 6.63 -2.93 -15.11
C LEU A 150 5.27 -2.86 -14.41
N PHE A 151 5.24 -2.68 -13.09
CA PHE A 151 3.98 -2.52 -12.35
C PHE A 151 3.22 -1.27 -12.78
N LYS A 152 3.92 -0.20 -13.13
CA LYS A 152 3.32 1.05 -13.65
C LYS A 152 2.77 0.91 -15.07
N GLN A 153 3.24 -0.07 -15.84
CA GLN A 153 2.75 -0.35 -17.19
C GLN A 153 1.44 -1.17 -17.19
N VAL A 154 1.07 -1.76 -16.06
CA VAL A 154 -0.18 -2.53 -15.95
C VAL A 154 -1.38 -1.59 -16.03
N LYS A 155 -2.18 -1.75 -17.08
CA LYS A 155 -3.41 -0.99 -17.27
C LYS A 155 -4.59 -1.73 -16.64
N LEU A 156 -5.14 -1.14 -15.59
CA LEU A 156 -6.34 -1.65 -14.92
C LEU A 156 -7.59 -0.96 -15.48
N ASN A 157 -8.59 -1.77 -15.80
CA ASN A 157 -9.93 -1.37 -16.21
C ASN A 157 -10.96 -1.89 -15.19
N ARG A 158 -12.25 -1.60 -15.41
CA ARG A 158 -13.32 -2.04 -14.49
C ARG A 158 -13.44 -3.56 -14.39
N ASN A 159 -13.10 -4.28 -15.47
CA ASN A 159 -13.26 -5.74 -15.57
C ASN A 159 -12.11 -6.50 -14.90
N ASN A 160 -10.92 -5.91 -14.80
CA ASN A 160 -9.74 -6.51 -14.19
C ASN A 160 -9.34 -5.83 -12.86
N ARG A 161 -10.27 -5.16 -12.16
CA ARG A 161 -10.00 -4.50 -10.86
C ARG A 161 -9.32 -5.40 -9.82
N PHE A 162 -9.61 -6.71 -9.86
CA PHE A 162 -9.00 -7.71 -8.98
C PHE A 162 -7.51 -7.90 -9.26
N TYR A 163 -7.05 -7.71 -10.51
CA TYR A 163 -5.62 -7.69 -10.83
C TYR A 163 -4.88 -6.60 -10.07
N GLY A 164 -5.52 -5.46 -9.77
CA GLY A 164 -4.89 -4.43 -8.94
C GLY A 164 -4.44 -4.95 -7.58
N PHE A 165 -5.29 -5.75 -6.91
CA PHE A 165 -4.91 -6.41 -5.66
C PHE A 165 -3.75 -7.39 -5.85
N VAL A 166 -3.82 -8.23 -6.89
CA VAL A 166 -2.77 -9.21 -7.20
C VAL A 166 -1.44 -8.52 -7.52
N MET A 167 -1.47 -7.42 -8.29
CA MET A 167 -0.26 -6.66 -8.62
C MET A 167 0.36 -6.01 -7.37
N ASN A 168 -0.45 -5.48 -6.45
CA ASN A 168 0.05 -4.93 -5.19
C ASN A 168 0.76 -5.99 -4.34
N VAL A 169 0.17 -7.19 -4.25
CA VAL A 169 0.79 -8.34 -3.56
C VAL A 169 2.10 -8.74 -4.26
N CYS A 170 2.09 -8.87 -5.60
CA CYS A 170 3.29 -9.16 -6.37
C CYS A 170 4.40 -8.10 -6.19
N GLN A 171 4.02 -6.82 -6.09
CA GLN A 171 4.96 -5.72 -5.90
C GLN A 171 5.64 -5.80 -4.53
N ILE A 172 4.87 -6.03 -3.45
CA ILE A 172 5.47 -6.18 -2.12
C ILE A 172 6.36 -7.42 -2.05
N ILE A 173 5.96 -8.54 -2.63
CA ILE A 173 6.82 -9.73 -2.69
C ILE A 173 8.12 -9.38 -3.42
N TYR A 174 8.04 -8.69 -4.56
CA TYR A 174 9.21 -8.27 -5.33
C TYR A 174 10.15 -7.36 -4.52
N GLU A 175 9.63 -6.31 -3.90
CA GLU A 175 10.41 -5.32 -3.14
C GLU A 175 11.09 -5.90 -1.89
N ASN A 176 10.57 -7.03 -1.40
CA ASN A 176 11.05 -7.68 -0.18
C ASN A 176 11.69 -9.05 -0.47
N THR A 177 11.98 -9.37 -1.73
CA THR A 177 12.67 -10.61 -2.10
C THR A 177 13.99 -10.26 -2.79
N LEU A 178 15.10 -10.63 -2.16
CA LEU A 178 16.45 -10.37 -2.66
C LEU A 178 17.07 -11.66 -3.22
N PRO A 179 17.92 -11.58 -4.25
CA PRO A 179 18.74 -12.72 -4.66
C PRO A 179 19.59 -13.20 -3.48
N SER A 180 19.69 -14.51 -3.29
CA SER A 180 20.58 -15.11 -2.31
C SER A 180 21.96 -15.41 -2.90
N GLU A 181 22.93 -15.76 -2.04
CA GLU A 181 24.27 -16.20 -2.47
C GLU A 181 24.23 -17.47 -3.35
N GLU A 182 23.22 -18.32 -3.16
CA GLU A 182 22.96 -19.44 -4.06
C GLU A 182 22.30 -18.97 -5.34
N GLN A 183 22.93 -19.27 -6.48
CA GLN A 183 22.46 -18.86 -7.79
C GLN A 183 21.03 -19.36 -8.05
N GLY A 184 20.13 -18.43 -8.39
CA GLY A 184 18.73 -18.73 -8.68
C GLY A 184 17.83 -18.90 -7.45
N HIS A 185 18.37 -18.77 -6.24
CA HIS A 185 17.60 -18.77 -5.00
C HIS A 185 17.37 -17.34 -4.48
N PHE A 186 16.31 -17.18 -3.69
CA PHE A 186 15.92 -15.89 -3.13
C PHE A 186 15.78 -15.95 -1.61
N LYS A 187 15.94 -14.80 -0.96
CA LYS A 187 15.70 -14.60 0.46
C LYS A 187 14.64 -13.52 0.64
N PHE A 188 13.62 -13.82 1.43
CA PHE A 188 12.62 -12.83 1.82
C PHE A 188 13.15 -11.99 2.98
N SER A 189 13.03 -10.67 2.84
CA SER A 189 13.34 -9.67 3.86
C SER A 189 12.05 -9.19 4.46
N ASP A 190 11.82 -9.51 5.72
CA ASP A 190 10.64 -9.06 6.44
C ASP A 190 10.59 -7.52 6.54
N PHE A 191 9.65 -6.91 5.82
CA PHE A 191 9.52 -5.45 5.75
C PHE A 191 9.01 -4.84 7.05
N THR A 192 8.39 -5.63 7.92
CA THR A 192 7.97 -5.14 9.24
C THR A 192 9.16 -4.70 10.08
N ARG A 193 10.37 -5.12 9.67
CA ARG A 193 11.65 -4.72 10.25
C ARG A 193 12.12 -3.32 9.93
N ASP A 194 11.58 -2.74 8.86
CA ASP A 194 11.93 -1.42 8.37
C ASP A 194 10.91 -0.41 8.90
N GLU A 195 11.36 0.46 9.81
CA GLU A 195 10.51 1.48 10.43
C GLU A 195 9.92 2.45 9.40
N ASN A 196 10.67 2.80 8.35
CA ASN A 196 10.19 3.71 7.32
C ASN A 196 9.06 3.08 6.50
N LYS A 197 9.22 1.80 6.12
CA LYS A 197 8.17 1.07 5.40
C LYS A 197 6.92 0.89 6.27
N MET A 198 7.10 0.55 7.55
CA MET A 198 5.98 0.43 8.48
C MET A 198 5.28 1.77 8.75
N ASN A 199 6.02 2.87 8.81
CA ASN A 199 5.45 4.20 8.95
C ASN A 199 4.58 4.57 7.74
N GLN A 200 5.08 4.37 6.52
CA GLN A 200 4.30 4.61 5.29
C GLN A 200 3.06 3.71 5.20
N LEU A 201 3.18 2.45 5.62
CA LEU A 201 2.06 1.52 5.71
C LEU A 201 1.02 2.02 6.71
N PHE A 202 1.46 2.44 7.90
CA PHE A 202 0.59 2.92 8.97
C PHE A 202 -0.16 4.20 8.56
N GLU A 203 0.54 5.22 8.03
CA GLU A 203 -0.09 6.43 7.49
C GLU A 203 -1.15 6.11 6.43
N SER A 204 -0.80 5.25 5.46
CA SER A 204 -1.69 4.88 4.36
C SER A 204 -2.89 4.06 4.86
N PHE A 205 -2.66 3.18 5.83
CA PHE A 205 -3.70 2.42 6.52
C PHE A 205 -4.69 3.36 7.19
N ILE A 206 -4.23 4.25 8.10
CA ILE A 206 -5.11 5.12 8.88
C ILE A 206 -5.94 6.02 7.96
N ARG A 207 -5.32 6.58 6.92
CA ARG A 207 -6.00 7.40 5.93
C ARG A 207 -7.12 6.66 5.21
N ASN A 208 -6.85 5.45 4.72
CA ASN A 208 -7.86 4.67 4.01
C ASN A 208 -8.90 4.07 4.95
N PHE A 209 -8.52 3.73 6.19
CA PHE A 209 -9.45 3.32 7.23
C PHE A 209 -10.51 4.39 7.46
N TYR A 210 -10.11 5.64 7.75
CA TYR A 210 -11.07 6.73 7.91
C TYR A 210 -11.78 7.11 6.60
N LYS A 211 -11.22 6.83 5.44
CA LYS A 211 -11.95 7.05 4.19
C LYS A 211 -13.13 6.08 4.01
N ILE A 212 -13.02 4.86 4.57
CA ILE A 212 -13.98 3.78 4.36
C ILE A 212 -14.97 3.65 5.52
N GLU A 213 -14.49 3.69 6.76
CA GLU A 213 -15.24 3.23 7.94
C GLU A 213 -16.10 4.32 8.61
N GLN A 214 -15.70 5.60 8.52
CA GLN A 214 -16.47 6.70 9.11
C GLN A 214 -17.31 7.42 8.05
N ARG A 215 -18.41 8.06 8.50
CA ARG A 215 -19.33 8.84 7.65
C ARG A 215 -19.46 10.31 8.05
N LYS A 216 -18.83 10.73 9.15
CA LYS A 216 -18.93 12.08 9.74
C LYS A 216 -18.18 13.13 8.90
N TYR A 217 -17.02 12.76 8.36
CA TYR A 217 -16.14 13.62 7.58
C TYR A 217 -16.28 13.32 6.10
N LYS A 218 -16.74 14.33 5.34
CA LYS A 218 -16.94 14.22 3.88
C LYS A 218 -15.61 14.13 3.14
N THR A 219 -14.57 14.76 3.67
CA THR A 219 -13.25 14.82 3.07
C THR A 219 -12.24 14.07 3.93
N VAL A 220 -11.54 13.11 3.32
CA VAL A 220 -10.40 12.38 3.91
C VAL A 220 -9.27 12.36 2.88
N LYS A 221 -8.20 13.12 3.13
CA LYS A 221 -7.09 13.29 2.16
C LYS A 221 -5.78 13.67 2.85
N LYS A 222 -4.69 13.63 2.08
CA LYS A 222 -3.50 14.44 2.38
C LYS A 222 -3.78 15.87 1.95
N GLU A 223 -3.35 16.84 2.74
CA GLU A 223 -3.54 18.25 2.46
C GLU A 223 -2.19 18.94 2.44
N THR A 224 -1.93 19.69 1.36
CA THR A 224 -0.79 20.60 1.31
C THR A 224 -1.20 21.93 1.92
N ILE A 225 -0.58 22.29 3.05
CA ILE A 225 -0.79 23.57 3.74
C ILE A 225 0.29 24.54 3.26
N LYS A 226 -0.10 25.79 2.98
CA LYS A 226 0.85 26.85 2.62
C LYS A 226 1.35 27.54 3.88
N TRP A 227 2.62 27.90 3.90
CA TRP A 227 3.18 28.75 4.95
C TRP A 227 2.54 30.13 4.91
N GLN A 228 2.15 30.66 6.07
CA GLN A 228 1.58 32.00 6.23
C GLN A 228 2.65 33.04 6.59
N PHE A 229 3.81 32.98 5.94
CA PHE A 229 4.85 33.98 6.16
C PHE A 229 4.56 35.26 5.39
N ASP A 230 4.75 36.41 6.04
CA ASP A 230 4.79 37.70 5.38
C ASP A 230 6.03 37.76 4.48
N ASN A 231 5.82 37.71 3.17
CA ASN A 231 6.91 37.66 2.21
C ASN A 231 7.48 39.06 1.97
N THR A 232 8.79 39.21 2.16
CA THR A 232 9.53 40.41 1.75
C THR A 232 9.99 40.35 0.29
N ASP A 233 10.02 39.15 -0.33
CA ASP A 233 10.43 38.92 -1.72
C ASP A 233 9.62 37.80 -2.40
N ASN A 234 9.37 37.92 -3.70
CA ASN A 234 8.48 37.04 -4.47
C ASN A 234 9.04 35.62 -4.74
N ASP A 235 10.36 35.40 -4.65
CA ASP A 235 11.00 34.12 -5.00
C ASP A 235 11.37 33.23 -3.80
N SER A 236 11.31 33.75 -2.58
CA SER A 236 11.77 33.04 -1.37
C SER A 236 10.90 31.83 -1.01
N ASN A 237 9.61 31.85 -1.37
CA ASN A 237 8.67 30.76 -1.09
C ASN A 237 9.02 29.43 -1.76
N LYS A 238 9.80 29.44 -2.85
CA LYS A 238 10.20 28.22 -3.58
C LYS A 238 11.19 27.35 -2.78
N TYR A 239 11.85 27.93 -1.78
CA TYR A 239 12.83 27.24 -0.94
C TYR A 239 12.23 26.70 0.36
N LEU A 240 10.95 26.97 0.63
CA LEU A 240 10.29 26.49 1.83
C LEU A 240 9.93 25.00 1.69
N PRO A 241 10.07 24.21 2.77
CA PRO A 241 9.63 22.83 2.76
C PRO A 241 8.11 22.77 2.57
N GLN A 242 7.64 21.81 1.79
CA GLN A 242 6.20 21.59 1.61
C GLN A 242 5.61 21.00 2.90
N MET A 243 4.60 21.65 3.46
CA MET A 243 3.81 21.08 4.56
C MET A 243 2.72 20.19 3.99
N GLU A 244 2.88 18.87 4.09
CA GLU A 244 1.86 17.89 3.71
C GLU A 244 1.42 17.12 4.94
N THR A 245 0.11 17.10 5.21
CA THR A 245 -0.46 16.32 6.31
C THR A 245 -0.52 14.83 5.95
N ASP A 246 -0.40 13.95 6.95
CA ASP A 246 -0.59 12.51 6.73
C ASP A 246 -2.08 12.20 6.46
N ILE A 247 -2.96 12.73 7.32
CA ILE A 247 -4.42 12.65 7.18
C ILE A 247 -5.06 13.97 7.62
N THR A 248 -5.87 14.55 6.76
CA THR A 248 -6.87 15.58 7.13
C THR A 248 -8.27 14.98 6.98
N LEU A 249 -9.06 15.09 8.04
CA LEU A 249 -10.51 14.83 8.05
C LEU A 249 -11.25 16.17 8.14
N GLU A 250 -12.23 16.38 7.28
CA GLU A 250 -12.94 17.66 7.24
C GLU A 250 -14.43 17.49 6.89
N ASN A 251 -15.27 18.22 7.60
CA ASN A 251 -16.67 18.47 7.24
C ASN A 251 -16.97 19.98 7.33
N ASP A 252 -18.24 20.35 7.28
CA ASP A 252 -18.64 21.76 7.27
C ASP A 252 -18.39 22.48 8.62
N GLN A 253 -18.19 21.73 9.71
CA GLN A 253 -18.10 22.24 11.09
C GLN A 253 -16.72 22.05 11.73
N GLU A 254 -16.00 20.99 11.37
CA GLU A 254 -14.81 20.52 12.06
C GLU A 254 -13.71 20.14 11.06
N LYS A 255 -12.46 20.43 11.44
CA LYS A 255 -11.27 19.96 10.76
C LYS A 255 -10.35 19.26 11.75
N ILE A 256 -9.93 18.05 11.40
CA ILE A 256 -8.98 17.25 12.17
C ILE A 256 -7.75 16.99 11.31
N ILE A 257 -6.56 17.25 11.86
CA ILE A 257 -5.28 16.91 11.25
C ILE A 257 -4.65 15.82 12.11
N ILE A 258 -4.41 14.65 11.52
CA ILE A 258 -3.77 13.52 12.18
C ILE A 258 -2.37 13.35 11.59
N ASP A 259 -1.36 13.41 12.46
CA ASP A 259 0.01 13.02 12.16
C ASP A 259 0.23 11.63 12.76
N ALA A 260 0.37 10.63 11.89
CA ALA A 260 0.47 9.24 12.29
C ALA A 260 1.94 8.81 12.16
N LYS A 261 2.51 8.28 13.24
CA LYS A 261 3.91 7.86 13.22
C LYS A 261 4.08 6.47 13.80
N PHE A 262 4.86 5.66 13.11
CA PHE A 262 5.24 4.33 13.55
C PHE A 262 6.69 4.35 14.02
N TYR A 263 6.90 3.99 15.29
CA TYR A 263 8.23 3.79 15.85
C TYR A 263 8.29 2.38 16.44
N ARG A 264 9.44 1.71 16.29
CA ARG A 264 9.67 0.43 16.98
C ARG A 264 10.16 0.62 18.41
N GLU A 265 10.85 1.73 18.62
CA GLU A 265 11.31 2.19 19.92
C GLU A 265 10.85 3.65 20.06
N THR A 266 10.01 3.93 21.05
CA THR A 266 9.48 5.29 21.19
C THR A 266 10.52 6.29 21.71
N MET A 267 11.69 5.89 22.25
CA MET A 267 12.45 6.80 23.11
C MET A 267 13.98 6.66 23.07
N SER A 268 14.68 7.80 22.98
CA SER A 268 15.99 7.98 23.59
C SER A 268 15.81 7.95 25.12
N ILE A 269 16.39 6.96 25.80
CA ILE A 269 16.37 6.85 27.25
C ILE A 269 17.17 8.03 27.84
N ARG A 270 16.48 9.07 28.31
CA ARG A 270 17.00 10.01 29.29
C ARG A 270 15.96 10.15 30.41
N TYR A 271 16.24 9.52 31.55
CA TYR A 271 15.60 9.71 32.85
C TYR A 271 14.12 9.28 33.01
N ASP A 272 13.86 7.96 32.97
CA ASP A 272 12.69 7.27 33.59
C ASP A 272 11.27 7.80 33.32
N LYS A 273 11.07 8.65 32.31
CA LYS A 273 9.75 9.09 31.84
C LYS A 273 9.72 9.08 30.31
N GLU A 274 8.84 8.28 29.73
CA GLU A 274 8.55 8.30 28.30
C GLU A 274 8.05 9.71 27.93
N ARG A 275 8.70 10.41 26.99
CA ARG A 275 8.33 11.76 26.53
C ARG A 275 8.04 11.76 25.04
N ILE A 276 6.89 12.30 24.65
CA ILE A 276 6.51 12.48 23.24
C ILE A 276 7.68 13.11 22.45
N LYS A 277 7.97 12.57 21.26
CA LYS A 277 9.00 13.13 20.37
C LYS A 277 8.60 14.55 19.98
N SER A 278 9.35 15.52 20.49
CA SER A 278 9.08 16.95 20.29
C SER A 278 8.98 17.34 18.82
N ALA A 279 9.75 16.68 17.94
CA ALA A 279 9.68 16.89 16.50
C ALA A 279 8.27 16.71 15.91
N ASN A 280 7.55 15.65 16.33
CA ASN A 280 6.20 15.38 15.83
C ASN A 280 5.20 16.43 16.33
N LEU A 281 5.37 16.84 17.60
CA LEU A 281 4.56 17.90 18.17
C LEU A 281 4.77 19.23 17.43
N TYR A 282 6.03 19.59 17.13
CA TYR A 282 6.35 20.79 16.35
C TYR A 282 5.79 20.73 14.93
N GLN A 283 5.86 19.58 14.28
CA GLN A 283 5.27 19.36 12.96
C GLN A 283 3.74 19.55 12.99
N LEU A 284 3.05 18.96 13.96
CA LEU A 284 1.61 19.13 14.12
C LEU A 284 1.24 20.60 14.41
N PHE A 285 1.99 21.28 15.27
CA PHE A 285 1.79 22.71 15.52
C PHE A 285 1.96 23.56 14.26
N ALA A 286 2.99 23.28 13.45
CA ALA A 286 3.17 23.97 12.19
C ALA A 286 1.95 23.81 11.28
N TYR A 287 1.36 22.61 11.21
CA TYR A 287 0.13 22.38 10.47
C TYR A 287 -1.05 23.17 11.03
N LEU A 288 -1.30 23.10 12.35
CA LEU A 288 -2.45 23.76 12.98
C LEU A 288 -2.43 25.28 12.85
N LEU A 289 -1.25 25.90 13.01
CA LEU A 289 -1.12 27.35 12.94
C LEU A 289 -1.19 27.87 11.50
N ASN A 290 -0.62 27.15 10.52
CA ASN A 290 -0.59 27.62 9.13
C ASN A 290 -1.85 27.26 8.32
N GLN A 291 -2.67 26.32 8.79
CA GLN A 291 -3.95 26.00 8.14
C GLN A 291 -5.08 26.97 8.49
N GLN A 292 -4.91 27.78 9.55
CA GLN A 292 -5.96 28.65 10.07
C GLN A 292 -6.40 29.69 9.04
N ASN A 293 -7.71 29.87 8.88
CA ASN A 293 -8.33 30.90 8.06
C ASN A 293 -9.52 31.53 8.83
N GLU A 294 -10.34 32.34 8.17
CA GLU A 294 -11.50 32.99 8.80
C GLU A 294 -12.65 32.02 9.16
N GLU A 295 -12.57 30.76 8.76
CA GLU A 295 -13.63 29.76 9.02
C GLU A 295 -13.49 29.17 10.44
N SER A 296 -14.60 29.07 11.16
CA SER A 296 -14.60 28.55 12.55
C SER A 296 -14.00 27.15 12.69
N LYS A 297 -14.19 26.28 11.68
CA LYS A 297 -13.64 24.90 11.67
C LYS A 297 -12.11 24.85 11.67
N THR A 298 -11.45 25.88 11.14
CA THR A 298 -9.98 25.96 11.09
C THR A 298 -9.44 26.60 12.35
N ILE A 299 -10.11 27.63 12.89
CA ILE A 299 -9.76 28.27 14.17
C ILE A 299 -9.79 27.25 15.32
N ASN A 300 -10.79 26.37 15.32
CA ASN A 300 -10.94 25.32 16.35
C ASN A 300 -10.48 23.94 15.85
N ALA A 301 -9.58 23.89 14.87
CA ALA A 301 -9.09 22.63 14.31
C ALA A 301 -8.47 21.75 15.40
N THR A 302 -8.67 20.44 15.29
CA THR A 302 -8.09 19.45 16.21
C THR A 302 -6.86 18.81 15.59
N GLY A 303 -5.74 18.83 16.29
CA GLY A 303 -4.55 18.06 15.93
C GLY A 303 -4.48 16.76 16.71
N ILE A 304 -4.16 15.65 16.05
CA ILE A 304 -4.00 14.34 16.69
C ILE A 304 -2.63 13.78 16.34
N LEU A 305 -1.82 13.47 17.34
CA LEU A 305 -0.66 12.59 17.20
C LEU A 305 -1.12 11.16 17.46
N LEU A 306 -0.99 10.29 16.45
CA LEU A 306 -1.40 8.89 16.54
C LEU A 306 -0.20 7.96 16.46
N TYR A 307 -0.01 7.13 17.49
CA TYR A 307 1.06 6.14 17.56
C TYR A 307 0.52 4.72 17.73
N PRO A 308 1.20 3.68 17.21
CA PRO A 308 0.97 2.33 17.70
C PRO A 308 1.41 2.25 19.16
N LYS A 309 0.64 1.55 19.99
CA LYS A 309 1.02 1.24 21.37
C LYS A 309 2.20 0.28 21.37
N ILE A 310 3.24 0.60 22.15
CA ILE A 310 4.43 -0.27 22.33
C ILE A 310 4.46 -0.82 23.75
N THR A 311 4.52 0.08 24.73
CA THR A 311 4.60 -0.23 26.17
C THR A 311 3.36 0.29 26.90
N GLN A 312 3.09 1.59 26.76
CA GLN A 312 2.02 2.30 27.43
C GLN A 312 0.98 2.84 26.44
N ASP A 313 -0.28 2.87 26.87
CA ASP A 313 -1.36 3.55 26.16
C ASP A 313 -1.38 5.04 26.53
N TYR A 314 -1.49 5.90 25.53
CA TYR A 314 -1.67 7.34 25.72
C TYR A 314 -3.05 7.77 25.25
N ASP A 315 -3.73 8.49 26.14
CA ASP A 315 -4.95 9.23 25.85
C ASP A 315 -4.85 10.60 26.53
N LEU A 316 -4.13 11.51 25.87
CA LEU A 316 -3.83 12.84 26.40
C LEU A 316 -4.56 13.90 25.59
N ASN A 317 -5.15 14.87 26.28
CA ASN A 317 -5.91 15.97 25.68
C ASN A 317 -5.32 17.30 26.17
N PHE A 318 -4.94 18.16 25.23
CA PHE A 318 -4.41 19.50 25.47
C PHE A 318 -5.18 20.52 24.64
N GLN A 319 -5.06 21.80 24.99
CA GLN A 319 -5.65 22.90 24.23
C GLN A 319 -4.65 24.04 24.09
N TYR A 320 -4.59 24.64 22.90
CA TYR A 320 -3.74 25.79 22.62
C TYR A 320 -4.40 26.74 21.61
N LEU A 321 -4.62 28.00 22.01
CA LEU A 321 -5.21 29.05 21.17
C LEU A 321 -6.50 28.63 20.42
N GLY A 322 -7.36 27.83 21.06
CA GLY A 322 -8.61 27.31 20.45
C GLY A 322 -8.46 25.93 19.80
N HIS A 323 -7.25 25.51 19.43
CA HIS A 323 -7.00 24.16 18.90
C HIS A 323 -6.98 23.11 20.00
N LYS A 324 -7.65 21.99 19.77
CA LYS A 324 -7.51 20.78 20.59
C LYS A 324 -6.31 19.99 20.07
N ILE A 325 -5.43 19.54 20.96
CA ILE A 325 -4.25 18.74 20.62
C ILE A 325 -4.33 17.43 21.38
N LEU A 326 -4.51 16.34 20.66
CA LEU A 326 -4.72 15.02 21.21
C LEU A 326 -3.50 14.14 20.92
N ILE A 327 -3.15 13.30 21.89
CA ILE A 327 -2.10 12.30 21.73
C ILE A 327 -2.72 10.97 22.08
N LYS A 328 -2.86 10.11 21.07
CA LYS A 328 -3.62 8.87 21.14
C LYS A 328 -2.73 7.70 20.73
N THR A 329 -2.94 6.55 21.34
CA THR A 329 -2.38 5.29 20.83
C THR A 329 -3.43 4.27 20.40
N VAL A 330 -3.00 3.36 19.54
CA VAL A 330 -3.78 2.20 19.10
C VAL A 330 -2.97 0.91 19.27
N ASP A 331 -3.55 -0.08 19.95
CA ASP A 331 -2.90 -1.37 20.20
C ASP A 331 -3.01 -2.30 18.99
N LEU A 332 -1.99 -2.29 18.14
CA LEU A 332 -1.94 -3.14 16.94
C LEU A 332 -1.75 -4.63 17.24
N ASN A 333 -1.50 -5.03 18.49
CA ASN A 333 -1.46 -6.43 18.91
C ASN A 333 -2.83 -6.95 19.37
N SER A 334 -3.82 -6.06 19.50
CA SER A 334 -5.17 -6.46 19.89
C SER A 334 -5.99 -7.04 18.71
N ASP A 335 -7.14 -7.64 19.03
CA ASP A 335 -8.10 -8.10 18.02
C ASP A 335 -8.51 -6.96 17.08
N TRP A 336 -8.67 -7.26 15.80
CA TRP A 336 -8.98 -6.27 14.77
C TRP A 336 -10.21 -5.41 15.11
N ARG A 337 -11.24 -5.98 15.74
CA ARG A 337 -12.44 -5.23 16.13
C ARG A 337 -12.10 -4.15 17.16
N LYS A 338 -11.22 -4.44 18.10
CA LYS A 338 -10.76 -3.46 19.11
C LYS A 338 -9.96 -2.34 18.46
N ILE A 339 -9.07 -2.68 17.52
CA ILE A 339 -8.32 -1.69 16.74
C ILE A 339 -9.29 -0.76 16.00
N SER A 340 -10.24 -1.35 15.27
CA SER A 340 -11.24 -0.60 14.51
C SER A 340 -12.08 0.31 15.40
N SER A 341 -12.61 -0.20 16.51
CA SER A 341 -13.40 0.58 17.46
C SER A 341 -12.59 1.74 18.05
N ARG A 342 -11.33 1.49 18.45
CA ARG A 342 -10.45 2.53 19.00
C ARG A 342 -10.16 3.65 17.99
N LEU A 343 -9.95 3.31 16.73
CA LEU A 343 -9.73 4.33 15.70
C LEU A 343 -10.97 5.21 15.49
N ILE A 344 -12.17 4.62 15.50
CA ILE A 344 -13.41 5.40 15.39
C ILE A 344 -13.61 6.30 16.62
N GLU A 345 -13.37 5.77 17.82
CA GLU A 345 -13.42 6.54 19.07
C GLU A 345 -12.50 7.77 19.05
N ILE A 346 -11.29 7.65 18.50
CA ILE A 346 -10.30 8.74 18.45
C ILE A 346 -10.81 9.99 17.71
N ILE A 347 -11.69 9.82 16.71
CA ILE A 347 -12.27 10.93 15.93
C ILE A 347 -13.66 11.34 16.42
N GLU A 348 -14.28 10.53 17.28
CA GLU A 348 -15.51 10.87 17.99
C GLU A 348 -15.15 11.76 19.19
N LEU A 349 -14.81 13.01 18.88
CA LEU A 349 -14.63 14.05 19.89
C LEU A 349 -15.94 14.16 20.67
N GLU A 350 -15.97 13.72 21.93
CA GLU A 350 -17.12 13.91 22.81
C GLU A 350 -17.53 15.38 22.81
N LYS A 351 -18.84 15.62 22.68
CA LYS A 351 -19.40 16.95 22.91
C LYS A 351 -19.12 17.31 24.36
N ASP A 352 -18.58 18.51 24.56
CA ASP A 352 -18.41 19.11 25.87
C ASP A 352 -19.72 18.96 26.67
N PRO A 353 -19.69 18.32 27.85
CA PRO A 353 -20.86 18.22 28.74
C PRO A 353 -21.44 19.60 29.11
N ASP A 354 -20.63 20.66 29.01
CA ASP A 354 -20.98 22.03 29.39
C ASP A 354 -21.62 22.86 28.26
N SER A 355 -21.97 22.25 27.12
CA SER A 355 -22.67 22.95 26.02
C SER A 355 -24.21 22.99 26.15
N GLN A 356 -24.73 22.70 27.35
CA GLN A 356 -26.12 22.99 27.74
C GLN A 356 -26.15 23.90 28.97
N LEU A 357 -25.93 25.20 28.77
CA LEU A 357 -26.39 26.25 29.68
C LEU A 357 -26.80 27.49 28.88
#